data_AF-A0A6M0K2T3-F1
#
_entry.id   AF-A0A6M0K2T3-F1
#
_cell.length_a   1.000
_cell.length_b   1.000
_cell.length_c   1.000
_cell.angle_alpha   90.00
_cell.angle_beta   90.00
_cell.angle_gamma   90.00
#
_symmetry.space_group_name_H-M   'P 1'
#
loop_
_entity.id
_entity.type
_entity.pdbx_description
1 polymer ?
#
loop_
_entity_poly.entity_id
_entity_poly.type
_entity_poly.pdbx_seq_one_letter_code
_entity_poly.pdbx_strand_id
1 'polypeptide(L)'
;MHLGVSQGFTYDLQKTIDDSGDCTSVSVSNVRLNGEALDPVATYDVTVNNFLADGGDNFTTFATITEPRLDGGNDLEALINDFGAFSPITPPSTDRVNELD
;
A
#
# COMPACT_ATOMS: atom_id res chain seq x y z
N MET A 1 -10.67 -5.04 3.13
CA MET A 1 -9.37 -5.32 2.50
C MET A 1 -8.57 -4.02 2.48
N HIS A 2 -7.26 -4.07 2.65
CA HIS A 2 -6.35 -2.91 2.54
C HIS A 2 -5.12 -3.29 1.71
N LEU A 3 -4.35 -2.30 1.26
CA LEU A 3 -3.12 -2.53 0.51
C LEU A 3 -2.01 -3.04 1.44
N GLY A 4 -1.20 -3.97 0.93
CA GLY A 4 0.14 -4.23 1.48
C GLY A 4 1.05 -3.06 1.13
N VAL A 5 1.89 -2.63 2.07
CA VAL A 5 2.73 -1.42 1.90
C VAL A 5 4.21 -1.72 2.11
N SER A 6 5.06 -0.93 1.44
CA SER A 6 6.52 -1.06 1.49
C SER A 6 7.09 -0.63 2.85
N GLN A 7 8.36 -0.98 3.08
CA GLN A 7 9.10 -0.49 4.24
C GLN A 7 9.12 1.04 4.26
N GLY A 8 8.91 1.63 5.44
CA GLY A 8 8.92 3.07 5.64
C GLY A 8 7.55 3.74 5.50
N PHE A 9 6.57 3.10 4.86
CA PHE A 9 5.20 3.62 4.83
C PHE A 9 4.35 2.97 5.93
N THR A 10 3.76 3.79 6.81
CA THR A 10 2.93 3.31 7.91
C THR A 10 1.62 4.09 8.02
N TYR A 11 0.56 3.45 8.51
CA TYR A 11 -0.70 4.11 8.82
C TYR A 11 -1.51 3.34 9.86
N ASP A 12 -2.42 4.05 10.52
CA ASP A 12 -3.45 3.47 11.38
C ASP A 12 -4.72 3.26 10.54
N LEU A 13 -5.35 2.10 10.69
CA LEU A 13 -6.59 1.72 10.02
C LEU A 13 -7.64 1.37 11.05
N GLN A 14 -8.76 2.09 11.05
CA GLN A 14 -9.91 1.76 11.90
C GLN A 14 -11.08 1.31 11.04
N LYS A 15 -11.72 0.21 11.42
CA LYS A 15 -12.94 -0.31 10.79
C LYS A 15 -14.11 -0.07 11.71
N THR A 16 -15.23 0.42 11.18
CA THR A 16 -16.50 0.41 11.89
C THR A 16 -17.28 -0.81 11.46
N ILE A 17 -17.48 -1.74 12.38
CA ILE A 17 -18.28 -2.95 12.17
C ILE A 17 -19.63 -2.76 12.87
N ASP A 18 -20.72 -3.01 12.17
CA ASP A 18 -22.06 -2.95 12.76
C ASP A 18 -22.45 -4.23 13.51
N ASP A 19 -23.64 -4.23 14.13
CA ASP A 19 -24.15 -5.38 14.89
C ASP A 19 -24.36 -6.65 14.04
N SER A 20 -24.44 -6.53 12.71
CA SER A 20 -24.57 -7.67 11.80
C SER A 20 -23.21 -8.25 11.38
N GLY A 21 -22.11 -7.61 11.78
CA GLY A 21 -20.75 -7.99 11.40
C GLY A 21 -20.28 -7.34 10.09
N ASP A 22 -21.05 -6.40 9.52
CA ASP A 22 -20.71 -5.74 8.28
C ASP A 22 -19.78 -4.53 8.53
N CYS A 23 -18.73 -4.40 7.71
CA CYS A 23 -17.88 -3.22 7.74
C CYS A 23 -18.60 -2.05 7.06
N THR A 24 -19.03 -1.08 7.84
CA THR A 24 -19.80 0.09 7.38
C THR A 24 -18.92 1.27 7.05
N SER A 25 -17.72 1.36 7.65
CA SER A 25 -16.77 2.42 7.34
C SER A 25 -15.33 2.00 7.61
N VAL A 26 -14.40 2.65 6.91
CA VAL A 26 -12.96 2.56 7.16
C VAL A 26 -12.41 3.98 7.28
N SER A 27 -11.62 4.24 8.33
CA SER A 27 -10.86 5.48 8.46
C SER A 27 -9.36 5.16 8.48
N VAL A 28 -8.57 6.06 7.88
CA VAL A 28 -7.12 5.99 7.83
C VAL A 28 -6.55 7.23 8.49
N SER A 29 -5.59 7.05 9.38
CA SER A 29 -4.94 8.15 10.10
C SER A 29 -3.46 7.87 10.35
N ASN A 30 -2.74 8.85 10.93
CA ASN A 30 -1.32 8.72 11.27
C ASN A 30 -0.44 8.20 10.11
N VAL A 31 -0.76 8.65 8.88
CA VAL A 31 -0.02 8.23 7.69
C VAL A 31 1.38 8.85 7.72
N ARG A 32 2.40 8.00 7.63
CA ARG A 32 3.80 8.41 7.67
C ARG A 32 4.61 7.78 6.56
N LEU A 33 5.61 8.51 6.08
CA LEU A 33 6.65 8.04 5.18
C LEU A 33 8.00 8.29 5.82
N ASN A 34 8.75 7.22 6.08
CA ASN A 34 10.06 7.22 6.74
C ASN A 34 10.04 7.91 8.12
N GLY A 35 8.95 7.73 8.87
CA GLY A 35 8.76 8.30 10.21
C GLY A 35 8.16 9.71 10.21
N GLU A 36 8.19 10.42 9.08
CA GLU A 36 7.62 11.75 8.93
C GLU A 36 6.14 11.67 8.53
N ALA A 37 5.33 12.61 9.02
CA ALA A 37 3.93 12.69 8.59
C ALA A 37 3.85 12.96 7.09
N LEU A 38 2.96 12.24 6.39
CA LEU A 38 2.75 12.44 4.97
C LEU A 38 2.18 13.85 4.73
N ASP A 39 2.75 14.59 3.78
CA ASP A 39 2.23 15.88 3.37
C ASP A 39 1.10 15.65 2.33
N PRO A 40 -0.16 16.01 2.65
CA PRO A 40 -1.28 15.76 1.75
C PRO A 40 -1.25 16.58 0.46
N VAL A 41 -0.41 17.62 0.37
CA VAL A 41 -0.28 18.45 -0.84
C VAL A 41 0.97 18.15 -1.66
N ALA A 42 1.83 17.26 -1.19
CA ALA A 42 3.04 16.86 -1.92
C ALA A 42 2.76 15.80 -2.98
N THR A 43 3.70 15.65 -3.92
CA THR A 43 3.69 14.60 -4.94
C THR A 43 4.64 13.49 -4.53
N TYR A 44 4.20 12.24 -4.68
CA TYR A 44 4.97 11.05 -4.35
C TYR A 44 4.95 10.06 -5.51
N ASP A 45 6.09 9.44 -5.78
CA ASP A 45 6.15 8.29 -6.67
C ASP A 45 5.75 7.02 -5.92
N VAL A 46 4.85 6.25 -6.52
CA VAL A 46 4.37 4.98 -5.98
C VAL A 46 4.47 3.89 -7.04
N THR A 47 4.72 2.67 -6.60
CA THR A 47 4.74 1.49 -7.47
C THR A 47 3.58 0.57 -7.10
N VAL A 48 2.79 0.19 -8.11
CA VAL A 48 1.70 -0.79 -8.00
C VAL A 48 1.71 -1.67 -9.24
N ASN A 49 1.07 -2.84 -9.18
CA ASN A 49 0.86 -3.67 -10.37
C ASN A 49 -0.14 -3.01 -11.34
N ASN A 50 -0.18 -3.48 -12.58
CA ASN A 50 -1.06 -2.95 -13.62
C ASN A 50 -2.56 -3.04 -13.26
N PHE A 51 -2.98 -4.13 -12.61
CA PHE A 51 -4.37 -4.29 -12.18
C PHE A 51 -4.83 -3.16 -11.25
N LEU A 52 -4.02 -2.81 -10.24
CA LEU A 52 -4.30 -1.67 -9.36
C LEU A 52 -4.14 -0.34 -10.08
N ALA A 53 -3.13 -0.20 -10.94
CA ALA A 53 -2.92 1.02 -11.74
C ALA A 53 -4.14 1.35 -12.62
N ASP A 54 -4.83 0.32 -13.12
CA ASP A 54 -6.05 0.46 -13.93
C ASP A 54 -7.34 0.58 -13.09
N GLY A 55 -7.21 0.67 -11.76
CA GLY A 55 -8.34 0.89 -10.84
C GLY A 55 -9.02 -0.38 -10.34
N GLY A 56 -8.35 -1.53 -10.45
CA GLY A 56 -8.80 -2.81 -9.89
C GLY A 56 -9.11 -2.73 -8.40
N ASP A 57 -9.94 -3.65 -7.91
CA ASP A 57 -10.39 -3.72 -6.50
C ASP A 57 -10.97 -2.42 -5.93
N ASN A 58 -11.56 -1.59 -6.81
CA ASN A 58 -12.10 -0.28 -6.50
C ASN A 58 -11.06 0.77 -6.04
N PHE A 59 -9.76 0.56 -6.30
CA PHE A 59 -8.73 1.57 -6.11
C PHE A 59 -8.69 2.57 -7.28
N THR A 60 -9.86 3.14 -7.61
CA THR A 60 -10.09 3.95 -8.82
C THR A 60 -9.25 5.22 -8.90
N THR A 61 -8.76 5.74 -7.76
CA THR A 61 -7.85 6.88 -7.71
C THR A 61 -6.58 6.65 -8.53
N PHE A 62 -6.05 5.42 -8.61
CA PHE A 62 -4.86 5.17 -9.44
C PHE A 62 -5.14 5.37 -10.94
N ALA A 63 -6.35 5.05 -11.40
CA ALA A 63 -6.75 5.23 -12.79
C ALA A 63 -6.94 6.71 -13.18
N THR A 64 -6.99 7.64 -12.22
CA THR A 64 -7.13 9.08 -12.51
C THR A 64 -5.78 9.77 -12.72
N ILE A 65 -4.66 9.12 -12.42
CA ILE A 65 -3.32 9.67 -12.60
C ILE A 65 -2.98 9.75 -14.08
N THR A 66 -2.67 10.97 -14.53
CA THR A 66 -2.31 11.26 -15.94
C THR A 66 -0.80 11.31 -16.19
N GLU A 67 0.00 11.37 -15.13
CA GLU A 67 1.45 11.36 -15.26
C GLU A 67 1.94 10.03 -15.89
N PRO A 68 3.01 10.07 -16.71
CA PRO A 68 3.52 8.88 -17.36
C PRO A 68 3.83 7.75 -16.38
N ARG A 69 3.32 6.55 -16.66
CA ARG A 69 3.65 5.35 -15.91
C ARG A 69 5.00 4.82 -16.38
N LEU A 70 5.88 4.54 -15.44
CA LEU A 70 7.11 3.79 -15.70
C LEU A 70 6.82 2.30 -15.58
N ASP A 71 7.26 1.52 -16.57
CA ASP A 71 7.18 0.07 -16.48
C ASP A 71 8.20 -0.45 -15.45
N GLY A 72 7.69 -1.11 -14.42
CA GLY A 72 8.49 -1.73 -13.36
C GLY A 72 8.93 -3.16 -13.67
N GLY A 73 8.50 -3.72 -14.81
CA GLY A 73 8.75 -5.11 -15.19
C GLY A 73 7.74 -6.09 -14.61
N ASN A 74 8.05 -7.39 -14.72
CA ASN A 74 7.19 -8.46 -14.24
C ASN A 74 7.37 -8.69 -12.73
N ASP A 75 6.26 -8.91 -12.02
CA ASP A 75 6.22 -9.09 -10.56
C ASP A 75 6.94 -10.36 -10.08
N LEU A 76 6.79 -11.48 -10.79
CA LEU A 76 7.50 -12.71 -10.51
C LEU A 76 9.01 -12.54 -10.70
N GLU A 77 9.43 -11.87 -11.76
CA GLU A 77 10.85 -11.55 -11.98
C GLU A 77 11.41 -10.63 -10.89
N ALA A 78 10.65 -9.61 -10.48
CA ALA A 78 11.02 -8.73 -9.37
C ALA A 78 11.24 -9.52 -8.08
N LEU A 79 10.34 -10.46 -7.75
CA LEU A 79 10.47 -11.32 -6.58
C LEU A 79 11.70 -12.24 -6.65
N ILE A 80 11.93 -12.88 -7.81
CA ILE A 80 13.10 -13.76 -8.02
C ILE A 80 14.39 -12.97 -7.84
N ASN A 81 14.47 -11.78 -8.41
CA ASN A 81 15.64 -10.91 -8.30
C ASN A 81 15.89 -10.46 -6.86
N ASP A 82 14.84 -10.12 -6.11
CA ASP A 82 14.93 -9.74 -4.70
C ASP A 82 15.51 -10.90 -3.86
N PHE A 83 14.98 -12.12 -4.02
CA PHE A 83 15.49 -13.29 -3.31
C PHE A 83 16.93 -13.65 -3.72
N GLY A 84 17.29 -13.44 -4.98
CA GLY A 84 18.65 -13.63 -5.46
C GLY A 84 19.65 -12.63 -4.85
N ALA A 85 19.22 -11.37 -4.67
CA ALA A 85 20.06 -10.30 -4.14
C ALA A 85 20.19 -10.34 -2.61
N PHE A 86 19.15 -10.74 -1.89
CA PHE A 86 19.05 -10.60 -0.42
C PHE A 86 18.89 -11.95 0.30
N SER A 87 19.66 -12.96 -0.09
CA SER A 87 19.59 -14.30 0.52
C SER A 87 20.55 -14.48 1.71
N PRO A 88 20.11 -15.07 2.84
CA PRO A 88 18.74 -15.49 3.13
C PRO A 88 17.83 -14.30 3.47
N ILE A 89 16.60 -14.32 2.97
CA ILE A 89 15.61 -13.29 3.25
C ILE A 89 14.88 -13.56 4.57
N THR A 90 14.60 -12.50 5.33
CA THR A 90 13.77 -12.55 6.54
C THR A 90 12.40 -11.96 6.24
N PRO A 91 11.30 -12.51 6.79
CA PRO A 91 9.98 -11.89 6.66
C PRO A 91 9.99 -10.42 7.10
N PRO A 92 9.26 -9.53 6.42
CA PRO A 92 9.13 -8.15 6.85
C PRO A 92 8.38 -8.04 8.18
N SER A 93 8.56 -6.91 8.87
CA SER A 93 7.79 -6.57 10.07
C SER A 93 6.30 -6.40 9.74
N THR A 94 5.43 -6.69 10.73
CA THR A 94 3.97 -6.56 10.62
C THR A 94 3.45 -5.24 11.19
N ASP A 95 4.33 -4.29 11.48
CA ASP A 95 4.04 -3.00 12.13
C ASP A 95 3.76 -1.85 11.14
N ARG A 96 3.61 -2.17 9.85
CA ARG A 96 3.36 -1.18 8.80
C ARG A 96 1.91 -0.70 8.77
N VAL A 97 0.98 -1.56 9.18
CA VAL A 97 -0.45 -1.22 9.27
C VAL A 97 -0.90 -1.53 10.69
N ASN A 98 -1.31 -0.50 11.41
CA ASN A 98 -1.82 -0.64 12.76
C ASN A 98 -3.36 -0.67 12.71
N GLU A 99 -3.93 -1.87 12.75
CA GLU A 99 -5.37 -2.03 12.82
C GLU A 99 -5.86 -1.67 14.23
N LEU A 100 -6.63 -0.58 14.30
CA LEU A 100 -7.27 -0.12 15.53
C LEU A 100 -8.60 -0.86 15.72
N ASP A 101 -8.90 -1.15 16.99
CA ASP A 101 -10.19 -1.70 17.42
C ASP A 101 -11.34 -0.66 17.32
#